data_AF-A0A3M1D3X3-F1
#
_entry.id   AF-A0A3M1D3X3-F1
#
_cell.length_a   1.000
_cell.length_b   1.000
_cell.length_c   1.000
_cell.angle_alpha   90.00
_cell.angle_beta   90.00
_cell.angle_gamma   90.00
#
_symmetry.space_group_name_H-M   'P 1'
#
loop_
_entity.id
_entity.type
_entity.pdbx_description
1 polymer ?
#
loop_
_entity_poly.entity_id
_entity_poly.type
_entity_poly.pdbx_seq_one_letter_code
_entity_poly.pdbx_strand_id
1 'polypeptide(L)' 'VELPGHPFFLACQFHPEFTSRPLAPHPLFVGFIRAALAHRRAREEKGRSGEERPGPAAGGAAEVRA' A
#
# COMPACT_ATOMS: atom_id res chain seq x y z
N VAL A 1 -16.10 -3.67 6.87
CA VAL A 1 -16.60 -3.74 5.48
C VAL A 1 -15.43 -4.05 4.58
N GLU A 2 -15.63 -4.97 3.63
CA GLU A 2 -14.64 -5.35 2.61
C GLU A 2 -15.29 -5.24 1.23
N LEU A 3 -14.48 -5.01 0.18
CA LEU A 3 -14.95 -4.88 -1.20
C LEU A 3 -14.53 -6.12 -2.01
N PRO A 4 -15.48 -6.98 -2.44
CA PRO A 4 -15.18 -8.13 -3.26
C PRO A 4 -14.48 -7.73 -4.57
N GLY A 5 -13.46 -8.49 -4.96
CA GLY A 5 -12.70 -8.25 -6.19
C GLY A 5 -11.59 -7.19 -6.08
N HIS A 6 -11.47 -6.48 -4.96
CA HIS A 6 -10.31 -5.62 -4.70
C HIS A 6 -9.20 -6.42 -3.98
N PRO A 7 -7.92 -6.31 -4.39
CA PRO A 7 -6.83 -7.13 -3.82
C PRO A 7 -6.61 -6.93 -2.31
N PHE A 8 -6.96 -5.75 -1.79
CA PHE A 8 -7.03 -5.47 -0.35
C PHE A 8 -7.89 -4.23 -0.11
N PHE A 9 -9.11 -4.39 0.43
CA PHE A 9 -9.98 -3.27 0.80
C PHE A 9 -10.61 -3.54 2.16
N LEU A 10 -10.43 -2.62 3.09
CA LEU A 10 -10.96 -2.74 4.44
C LEU A 10 -11.39 -1.37 4.96
N ALA A 11 -12.59 -1.32 5.55
CA ALA A 11 -13.08 -0.18 6.29
C ALA A 11 -13.72 -0.62 7.62
N CYS A 12 -13.40 0.08 8.71
CA CYS A 12 -13.95 -0.15 10.04
C CYS A 12 -14.41 1.16 10.69
N GLN A 13 -15.38 1.08 11.59
CA GLN A 13 -15.91 2.24 12.33
C GLN A 13 -15.21 2.44 13.68
N PHE A 14 -14.53 1.42 14.21
CA PHE A 14 -13.70 1.54 15.40
C PHE A 14 -12.32 2.12 15.05
N HIS A 15 -11.57 2.54 16.09
CA HIS A 15 -10.24 3.13 15.97
C HIS A 15 -9.12 2.10 16.25
N PRO A 16 -8.68 1.29 15.26
CA PRO A 16 -7.57 0.34 15.43
C PRO A 16 -6.23 1.02 15.75
N GLU A 17 -6.12 2.33 15.55
CA GLU A 17 -4.95 3.13 15.88
C GLU A 17 -4.65 3.06 17.39
N PHE A 18 -5.68 3.07 18.23
CA PHE A 18 -5.53 3.11 19.68
C PHE A 18 -5.14 1.76 20.29
N THR A 19 -5.28 0.67 19.54
CA THR A 19 -4.90 -0.69 19.99
C THR A 19 -3.57 -1.16 19.41
N SER A 20 -2.96 -0.39 18.50
CA SER A 20 -1.66 -0.70 17.90
C SER A 20 -0.50 -0.30 18.83
N ARG A 21 0.53 -1.15 18.93
CA ARG A 21 1.75 -0.87 19.73
C ARG A 21 3.01 -1.09 18.88
N PRO A 22 4.14 -0.44 19.18
CA PRO A 22 5.37 -0.60 18.40
C PRO A 22 5.85 -2.05 18.26
N LEU A 23 5.80 -2.84 19.34
CA LEU A 23 6.20 -4.25 19.35
C LEU A 23 5.05 -5.23 19.06
N ALA A 24 3.82 -4.72 19.00
CA ALA A 24 2.61 -5.50 18.73
C ALA A 24 1.68 -4.68 17.83
N PRO A 25 2.03 -4.51 16.54
CA PRO A 25 1.26 -3.71 15.62
C PRO A 25 -0.10 -4.35 15.35
N HIS A 26 -1.13 -3.52 15.19
CA HIS A 26 -2.47 -4.03 14.91
C HIS A 26 -2.49 -4.81 13.56
N PRO A 27 -3.14 -5.99 13.51
CA PRO A 27 -3.13 -6.84 12.30
C PRO A 27 -3.59 -6.14 11.03
N LEU A 28 -4.52 -5.19 11.14
CA LEU A 28 -5.02 -4.43 9.99
C LEU A 28 -3.94 -3.61 9.30
N PHE A 29 -3.06 -2.96 10.07
CA PHE A 29 -1.96 -2.19 9.50
C PHE A 29 -0.89 -3.10 8.90
N VAL A 30 -0.58 -4.21 9.58
CA VAL A 30 0.37 -5.21 9.04
C VAL A 30 -0.15 -5.80 7.73
N GLY A 31 -1.43 -6.15 7.66
CA GLY A 31 -2.09 -6.64 6.46
C GLY A 31 -2.05 -5.62 5.33
N PHE A 32 -2.36 -4.35 5.62
CA PHE A 32 -2.31 -3.26 4.64
C PHE A 32 -0.91 -3.08 4.04
N ILE A 33 0.14 -3.01 4.87
CA ILE A 33 1.51 -2.85 4.38
C ILE A 33 1.95 -4.05 3.55
N ARG A 34 1.61 -5.28 3.97
CA ARG A 34 1.91 -6.49 3.20
C ARG A 34 1.22 -6.47 1.83
N ALA A 35 -0.06 -6.10 1.79
CA ALA A 35 -0.80 -5.97 0.55
C ALA A 35 -0.22 -4.89 -0.38
N ALA A 36 0.19 -3.74 0.18
CA ALA A 36 0.84 -2.67 -0.58
C ALA A 36 2.17 -3.13 -1.19
N LEU A 37 3.00 -3.86 -0.43
CA LEU A 37 4.26 -4.44 -0.94
C LEU A 37 4.01 -5.48 -2.03
N ALA A 38 3.02 -6.37 -1.84
CA ALA A 38 2.64 -7.35 -2.86
C ALA A 38 2.13 -6.67 -4.14
N HIS A 39 1.30 -5.63 -3.99
CA HIS A 39 0.81 -4.85 -5.13
C HIS A 39 1.95 -4.16 -5.89
N ARG A 40 2.92 -3.58 -5.18
CA ARG A 40 4.11 -2.97 -5.79
C ARG A 40 4.89 -3.99 -6.61
N ARG A 41 5.20 -5.16 -6.03
CA ARG A 41 5.93 -6.25 -6.72
C ARG A 41 5.19 -6.72 -7.97
N ALA A 42 3.88 -6.96 -7.87
CA ALA A 42 3.07 -7.37 -9.00
C ALA A 42 3.03 -6.32 -10.13
N ARG A 43 3.14 -5.03 -9.80
CA ARG A 43 3.26 -3.96 -10.81
C ARG A 43 4.64 -3.92 -11.46
N GLU A 44 5.70 -4.11 -10.68
CA GLU A 44 7.08 -4.19 -11.20
C GLU A 44 7.25 -5.38 -12.16
N GLU A 45 6.66 -6.54 -11.83
CA GLU A 45 6.65 -7.73 -12.68
C GLU A 45 5.88 -7.48 -13.98
N LYS A 46 4.69 -6.85 -13.92
CA LYS A 46 3.91 -6.48 -15.11
C LYS A 46 4.63 -5.46 -16.00
N GLY A 47 5.43 -4.57 -15.41
CA GLY A 47 6.25 -3.59 -16.15
C GLY A 47 7.43 -4.23 -16.89
N ARG A 48 7.92 -5.39 -16.44
CA ARG A 48 9.00 -6.14 -17.11
C ARG A 48 8.52 -6.95 -18.32
N SER A 49 7.23 -7.26 -18.40
CA SER A 49 6.64 -8.10 -19.45
C SER A 49 6.07 -7.34 -20.66
N GLY A 50 6.29 -6.03 -20.76
CA GLY A 50 5.96 -5.24 -21.95
C GLY A 50 4.53 -4.68 -21.95
N GLU A 51 4.40 -3.42 -21.56
CA GLU A 51 3.55 -2.41 -22.19
C GLU A 51 3.91 -1.05 -21.57
N GLU A 52 4.47 -0.15 -22.39
CA GLU A 52 4.81 1.21 -22.01
C GLU A 52 3.51 2.00 -21.75
N ARG A 53 3.25 2.42 -20.51
CA ARG A 53 2.17 3.36 -20.16
C ARG A 53 2.67 4.40 -19.16
N PRO A 54 2.19 5.65 -19.26
CA PRO A 54 2.76 6.78 -18.56
C PRO A 54 2.61 6.55 -17.06
N GLY A 55 3.72 6.72 -16.33
CA GLY A 55 3.76 6.55 -14.89
C GLY A 55 2.73 7.46 -14.19
N PRO A 56 2.30 7.10 -12.97
CA PRO A 56 1.58 8.06 -12.14
C PRO A 56 2.50 9.28 -11.99
N ALA A 57 1.97 10.48 -12.24
CA ALA A 57 2.63 11.72 -11.92
C ALA A 57 2.99 11.72 -10.42
N ALA A 58 4.18 11.21 -10.11
CA ALA A 58 4.78 11.30 -8.81
C ALA A 58 5.26 12.75 -8.69
N GLY A 59 4.51 13.52 -7.90
CA GLY A 59 4.94 14.82 -7.41
C GLY A 59 6.38 14.74 -6.93
N GLY A 60 7.14 15.77 -7.29
CA GLY A 60 8.58 15.86 -7.09
C GLY A 60 9.01 15.44 -5.69
N ALA A 61 9.96 14.52 -5.64
CA ALA A 61 10.92 14.50 -4.56
C ALA A 61 11.68 15.82 -4.64
N ALA A 62 11.28 16.80 -3.82
CA ALA A 62 12.09 17.97 -3.56
C ALA A 62 13.38 17.49 -2.86
N GLU A 63 14.46 17.49 -3.62
CA GLU A 63 15.82 17.31 -3.17
C GLU A 63 16.15 18.49 -2.23
N VAL A 64 16.03 18.30 -0.92
CA VAL A 64 16.58 19.23 0.06
C VAL A 64 18.07 18.92 0.15
N ARG A 65 18.86 19.59 -0.69
CA ARG A 65 20.30 19.73 -0.45
C ARG A 65 20.47 20.67 0.75
N ALA A 66 21.18 20.17 1.76
CA ALA A 66 21.79 20.99 2.79
C ALA A 66 23.02 21.71 2.23
#